data_AF-A0A173WPC8-F1
#
_entry.id   AF-A0A173WPC8-F1
#
_cell.length_a   1.000
_cell.length_b   1.000
_cell.length_c   1.000
_cell.angle_alpha   90.00
_cell.angle_beta   90.00
_cell.angle_gamma   90.00
#
_symmetry.space_group_name_H-M   'P 1'
#
loop_
_entity.id
_entity.type
_entity.pdbx_description
1 polymer ?
#
loop_
_entity_poly.entity_id
_entity_poly.type
_entity_poly.pdbx_seq_one_letter_code
_entity_poly.pdbx_strand_id
1 'polypeptide(L)' 'MAIQYTSEEKKYVLLKGNILKRMEAERVSDAQMAAATGMAVRTYREKKLYPEKFTYPELRRLFIRLKFPESEILEALT' A
#
# COMPACT_ATOMS: atom_id res chain seq x y z
N MET A 1 -25.33 -8.55 -11.26
CA MET A 1 -25.22 -7.13 -10.83
C MET A 1 -23.74 -6.79 -10.85
N ALA A 2 -23.25 -6.06 -11.86
CA ALA A 2 -21.84 -5.69 -11.94
C ALA A 2 -21.57 -4.59 -10.92
N ILE A 3 -20.73 -4.85 -9.92
CA ILE A 3 -20.31 -3.85 -8.94
C ILE A 3 -19.51 -2.80 -9.71
N GLN A 4 -20.11 -1.63 -9.95
CA GLN A 4 -19.44 -0.50 -10.58
C GLN A 4 -18.62 0.22 -9.52
N TYR A 5 -17.35 -0.14 -9.41
CA TYR A 5 -16.40 0.62 -8.61
C TYR A 5 -16.12 1.98 -9.27
N THR A 6 -16.13 3.03 -8.46
CA THR A 6 -15.61 4.35 -8.82
C THR A 6 -14.13 4.26 -9.23
N SER A 7 -13.64 5.26 -9.95
CA SER A 7 -12.22 5.33 -10.35
C SER A 7 -11.28 5.28 -9.15
N GLU A 8 -11.67 5.90 -8.04
CA GLU A 8 -10.89 5.94 -6.79
C GLU A 8 -10.87 4.57 -6.09
N GLU A 9 -12.01 3.89 -5.99
CA GLU A 9 -12.08 2.53 -5.44
C GLU A 9 -11.23 1.54 -6.26
N LYS A 10 -11.21 1.69 -7.60
CA LYS A 10 -10.32 0.89 -8.45
C LYS A 10 -8.85 1.16 -8.12
N LYS A 11 -8.46 2.42 -7.91
CA LYS A 11 -7.08 2.76 -7.49
C LYS A 11 -6.72 2.09 -6.17
N TYR A 12 -7.60 2.14 -5.16
CA TYR A 12 -7.33 1.52 -3.85
C TYR A 12 -7.27 -0.01 -3.91
N VAL A 13 -8.12 -0.67 -4.71
CA VAL A 13 -8.06 -2.12 -4.93
C VAL A 13 -6.74 -2.53 -5.60
N LEU A 14 -6.30 -1.78 -6.62
CA LEU A 14 -5.01 -2.01 -7.27
C LEU A 14 -3.85 -1.78 -6.32
N LEU A 15 -3.89 -0.70 -5.54
CA LEU A 15 -2.87 -0.37 -4.54
C LEU A 15 -2.74 -1.49 -3.50
N LYS A 16 -3.85 -1.99 -2.96
CA LYS A 16 -3.86 -3.15 -2.06
C LYS A 16 -3.18 -4.36 -2.69
N GLY A 17 -3.55 -4.69 -3.92
CA GLY A 17 -2.96 -5.81 -4.67
C GLY A 17 -1.46 -5.66 -4.85
N ASN A 18 -1.00 -4.45 -5.21
CA ASN A 18 0.41 -4.17 -5.44
C ASN A 18 1.25 -4.24 -4.16
N ILE A 19 0.74 -3.71 -3.04
CA ILE A 19 1.39 -3.80 -1.72
C ILE A 19 1.57 -5.28 -1.35
N LEU A 20 0.51 -6.09 -1.45
CA LEU A 20 0.57 -7.51 -1.07
C LEU A 20 1.54 -8.31 -1.93
N LYS A 21 1.47 -8.15 -3.27
CA LYS A 21 2.37 -8.85 -4.21
C LYS A 21 3.83 -8.51 -3.95
N ARG A 22 4.15 -7.25 -3.67
CA ARG A 22 5.54 -6.84 -3.41
C ARG A 22 6.02 -7.22 -2.03
N MET A 23 5.15 -7.23 -1.01
CA MET A 23 5.51 -7.81 0.29
C MET A 23 5.91 -9.29 0.15
N GLU A 24 5.17 -10.05 -0.67
CA GLU A 24 5.50 -11.44 -0.97
C GLU A 24 6.83 -11.58 -1.71
N ALA A 25 7.02 -10.81 -2.79
CA ALA A 25 8.24 -10.81 -3.59
C ALA A 25 9.50 -10.46 -2.76
N GLU A 26 9.39 -9.45 -1.90
CA GLU A 26 10.47 -8.97 -1.04
C GLU A 26 10.57 -9.74 0.31
N ARG A 27 9.70 -10.73 0.53
CA ARG A 27 9.58 -11.53 1.76
C ARG A 27 9.51 -10.66 3.03
N VAL A 28 8.75 -9.57 2.96
CA VAL A 28 8.61 -8.61 4.05
C VAL A 28 7.35 -8.90 4.86
N SER A 29 7.52 -8.98 6.18
CA SER A 29 6.40 -9.19 7.12
C SER A 29 5.68 -7.89 7.47
N ASP A 30 4.46 -8.01 7.98
CA ASP A 30 3.70 -6.87 8.52
C ASP A 30 4.49 -6.10 9.59
N ALA A 31 5.28 -6.79 10.42
CA ALA A 31 6.06 -6.17 11.48
C ALA A 31 7.18 -5.29 10.91
N GLN A 32 7.86 -5.77 9.86
CA GLN A 32 8.90 -5.00 9.18
C GLN A 32 8.32 -3.79 8.44
N MET A 33 7.13 -3.92 7.85
CA MET A 33 6.45 -2.80 7.20
C MET A 33 5.95 -1.75 8.20
N ALA A 34 5.41 -2.20 9.33
CA ALA A 34 5.00 -1.32 10.43
C ALA A 34 6.20 -0.53 10.97
N ALA A 35 7.34 -1.17 11.16
CA ALA A 35 8.59 -0.51 11.55
C ALA A 35 9.06 0.52 10.52
N ALA A 36 9.06 0.17 9.23
CA ALA A 36 9.50 1.08 8.15
C ALA A 36 8.62 2.32 8.01
N THR A 37 7.33 2.19 8.33
CA THR A 37 6.37 3.29 8.25
C THR A 37 6.25 4.08 9.55
N GLY A 38 6.77 3.54 10.67
CA GLY A 38 6.73 4.17 11.99
C GLY A 38 5.37 4.02 12.68
N MET A 39 4.62 2.96 12.38
CA MET A 39 3.30 2.70 12.97
C MET A 39 3.24 1.37 13.70
N ALA A 40 2.20 1.17 14.51
CA ALA A 40 1.95 -0.10 15.17
C ALA A 40 1.57 -1.19 14.15
N VAL A 41 1.94 -2.45 14.42
CA VAL A 41 1.64 -3.60 13.54
C VAL A 41 0.14 -3.76 13.29
N ARG A 42 -0.68 -3.51 14.32
CA ARG A 42 -2.15 -3.55 14.19
C ARG A 42 -2.66 -2.49 13.21
N THR A 43 -2.15 -1.26 13.32
CA THR A 43 -2.49 -0.15 12.42
C THR A 43 -2.06 -0.47 10.99
N TYR A 44 -0.86 -1.01 10.80
CA TYR A 44 -0.40 -1.42 9.48
C TYR A 44 -1.31 -2.49 8.87
N ARG A 45 -1.69 -3.52 9.63
CA ARG A 45 -2.59 -4.58 9.15
C ARG A 45 -3.94 -4.05 8.70
N GLU A 46 -4.49 -3.09 9.43
CA GLU A 46 -5.75 -2.43 9.06
C GLU A 46 -5.57 -1.62 7.77
N LYS A 47 -4.59 -0.71 7.73
CA LYS A 47 -4.35 0.14 6.55
C LYS A 47 -3.96 -0.68 5.31
N LYS A 48 -3.27 -1.81 5.47
CA LYS A 48 -2.97 -2.76 4.38
C LYS A 48 -4.25 -3.32 3.74
N LEU A 49 -5.31 -3.52 4.52
CA LEU A 49 -6.60 -4.00 4.01
C LEU A 49 -7.44 -2.87 3.39
N TYR A 50 -7.19 -1.63 3.84
CA TYR A 50 -7.89 -0.39 3.52
C TYR A 50 -6.88 0.72 3.15
N PRO A 51 -6.26 0.66 1.95
CA PRO A 51 -5.15 1.56 1.60
C PRO A 51 -5.49 3.05 1.59
N GLU A 52 -6.77 3.40 1.45
CA GLU A 52 -7.28 4.77 1.55
C GLU A 52 -6.99 5.43 2.92
N LYS A 53 -6.71 4.62 3.94
CA LYS A 53 -6.34 5.10 5.29
C LYS A 53 -4.86 5.46 5.42
N PHE A 54 -4.02 5.16 4.42
CA PHE A 54 -2.64 5.62 4.46
C PHE A 54 -2.56 7.10 4.10
N THR A 55 -1.76 7.83 4.87
CA THR A 55 -1.35 9.17 4.51
C THR A 55 -0.25 9.11 3.45
N TYR A 56 -0.09 10.22 2.72
CA TYR A 56 0.96 10.34 1.70
C TYR A 56 2.37 10.01 2.22
N PRO A 57 2.83 10.53 3.38
CA PRO A 57 4.15 10.17 3.91
C PRO A 57 4.30 8.68 4.24
N GLU A 58 3.24 8.02 4.70
CA GLU A 58 3.24 6.58 5.00
C GLU A 58 3.35 5.74 3.71
N LEU A 59 2.57 6.08 2.67
CA LEU A 59 2.66 5.41 1.36
C LEU A 59 4.05 5.56 0.76
N ARG A 60 4.64 6.76 0.82
CA ARG A 60 5.99 6.98 0.29
C ARG A 60 7.02 6.09 0.98
N ARG A 61 7.00 5.99 2.31
CA ARG A 61 7.92 5.10 3.07
C ARG A 61 7.69 3.64 2.71
N LEU A 62 6.43 3.23 2.58
CA LEU A 62 6.01 1.88 2.20
C LEU A 62 6.56 1.51 0.81
N PHE A 63 6.38 2.39 -0.17
CA PHE A 63 6.83 2.19 -1.53
C PHE A 63 8.35 2.11 -1.65
N ILE A 64 9.09 2.97 -0.93
CA ILE A 64 10.55 2.89 -0.85
C ILE A 64 10.97 1.54 -0.25
N ARG A 65 10.32 1.10 0.84
CA ARG A 65 10.64 -0.18 1.49
C ARG A 65 10.40 -1.39 0.59
N LEU A 66 9.38 -1.32 -0.26
CA LEU A 66 8.96 -2.35 -1.21
C LEU A 66 9.56 -2.16 -2.63
N LYS A 67 10.54 -1.26 -2.77
CA LYS A 67 11.27 -0.98 -4.02
C LYS A 67 10.33 -0.72 -5.21
N PHE A 68 9.25 0.02 -4.99
CA PHE A 68 8.43 0.50 -6.11
C PHE A 68 9.29 1.41 -7.02
N PRO A 69 9.22 1.25 -8.35
CA PRO A 69 9.85 2.19 -9.26
C PRO A 69 9.17 3.55 -9.10
N GLU A 70 9.95 4.63 -9.21
CA GLU A 70 9.45 5.98 -8.99
C GLU A 70 8.28 6.36 -9.91
N SER A 71 8.22 5.77 -11.11
CA SER A 71 7.09 5.91 -12.04
C SER A 71 5.78 5.38 -11.47
N GLU A 72 5.78 4.18 -10.87
CA GLU A 72 4.59 3.59 -10.22
C GLU A 72 4.21 4.36 -8.95
N ILE A 73 5.21 4.91 -8.25
CA ILE A 73 4.97 5.79 -7.10
C ILE A 73 4.22 7.04 -7.56
N LEU A 74 4.66 7.70 -8.63
CA LEU A 74 3.98 8.87 -9.16
C LEU A 74 2.54 8.55 -9.60
N GLU A 75 2.35 7.46 -10.36
CA GLU A 75 1.02 7.06 -10.84
C GLU A 75 0.05 6.66 -9.72
N ALA A 76 0.54 6.05 -8.65
CA ALA A 76 -0.28 5.75 -7.47
C ALA A 76 -0.62 7.00 -6.64
N LEU A 77 0.13 8.09 -6.82
CA LEU A 77 0.03 9.34 -6.05
C LEU A 77 -0.67 10.48 -6.81
N THR A 78 -0.96 10.31 -8.11
CA THR A 78 -1.67 11.28 -8.98
C THR A 78 -3.02 10.73 -9.41
#